data_AF-A0A9P3USP7-F1
#
_entry.id   AF-A0A9P3USP7-F1
#
_cell.length_a   1.000
_cell.length_b   1.000
_cell.length_c   1.000
_cell.angle_alpha   90.00
_cell.angle_beta   90.00
_cell.angle_gamma   90.00
#
_symmetry.space_group_name_H-M   'P 1'
#
loop_
_entity.id
_entity.type
_entity.pdbx_description
1 polymer ?
#
loop_
_entity_poly.entity_id
_entity_poly.type
_entity_poly.pdbx_seq_one_letter_code
_entity_poly.pdbx_strand_id
1 'polypeptide(L)'
;MKLSSSVDPFRSPSAAQIPNNCFATFSSSPLKDRFVVDENSIPTDQAVFFDNWPHATALPSPAQVRQASNRLNHLKKRQQVVCFPDLQLIVKYGHTSTTPVAEGQTLWLLSFVPHMRVPKVYGWCEDGGQRFIYMERVEGVTVEERWPSLSAPQKLAVVEQLNVMVSSMRRLKQAPGNSYIGAVHHGHIHEQVWNITDRLGPFDSVKTFTDQLFELGKHLPGYPDHPFIRSLRHAFSDHSSIVFTHADLHRRNIIMSATSTDVLGIIDWHEGGWYPEFWEYIKSFWTVDWWNTDDDWKDYVGIAVQPAYDDELEAFQQFAQTGVIL
;
A
#
# COMPACT_ATOMS: atom_id res chain seq x y z
N MET A 1 22.20 -16.72 58.21
CA MET A 1 22.47 -16.88 56.76
C MET A 1 21.14 -16.73 56.04
N LYS A 2 21.01 -15.68 55.22
CA LYS A 2 19.76 -15.26 54.57
C LYS A 2 19.44 -16.17 53.38
N LEU A 3 18.21 -16.66 53.32
CA LEU A 3 17.62 -17.30 52.14
C LEU A 3 17.22 -16.21 51.14
N SER A 4 17.76 -16.29 49.92
CA SER A 4 17.48 -15.39 48.81
C SER A 4 16.14 -15.73 48.18
N SER A 5 15.23 -14.75 48.12
CA SER A 5 13.98 -14.78 47.39
C SER A 5 14.21 -14.84 45.87
N SER A 6 13.64 -15.85 45.23
CA SER A 6 13.52 -16.00 43.79
C SER A 6 12.64 -14.88 43.20
N VAL A 7 13.18 -14.19 42.18
CA VAL A 7 12.42 -13.24 41.35
C VAL A 7 11.64 -14.06 40.33
N ASP A 8 10.32 -13.88 40.32
CA ASP A 8 9.37 -14.49 39.39
C ASP A 8 9.54 -13.86 37.98
N PRO A 9 9.88 -14.64 36.93
CA PRO A 9 10.14 -14.11 35.58
C PRO A 9 8.86 -13.82 34.77
N PHE A 10 7.66 -14.03 35.33
CA PHE A 10 6.39 -13.82 34.63
C PHE A 10 5.64 -12.55 35.04
N ARG A 11 6.35 -11.42 35.15
CA ARG A 11 5.67 -10.12 35.13
C ARG A 11 5.24 -9.84 33.69
N SER A 12 3.98 -10.14 33.41
CA SER A 12 3.29 -9.77 32.17
C SER A 12 3.55 -8.30 31.83
N PRO A 13 3.89 -7.96 30.57
CA PRO A 13 3.82 -6.57 30.13
C PRO A 13 2.36 -6.14 30.27
N SER A 14 2.15 -5.03 30.98
CA SER A 14 0.88 -4.30 31.00
C SER A 14 0.25 -4.31 29.61
N ALA A 15 -0.94 -4.89 29.47
CA ALA A 15 -1.71 -4.81 28.23
C ALA A 15 -1.74 -3.35 27.76
N ALA A 16 -1.42 -3.11 26.49
CA ALA A 16 -1.59 -1.79 25.91
C ALA A 16 -3.11 -1.50 25.89
N GLN A 17 -3.62 -0.87 26.95
CA GLN A 17 -4.93 -0.26 26.91
C GLN A 17 -4.85 0.88 25.91
N ILE A 18 -5.71 0.87 24.89
CA ILE A 18 -5.97 2.06 24.07
C ILE A 18 -6.44 3.11 25.07
N PRO A 19 -5.63 4.13 25.40
CA PRO A 19 -5.98 5.02 26.47
C PRO A 19 -7.24 5.76 26.03
N ASN A 20 -8.30 5.70 26.83
CA ASN A 20 -9.56 6.40 26.55
C ASN A 20 -9.40 7.91 26.33
N ASN A 21 -8.19 8.47 26.54
CA ASN A 21 -7.86 9.89 26.46
C ASN A 21 -6.49 10.21 25.79
N CYS A 22 -5.87 9.32 25.01
CA CYS A 22 -4.64 9.65 24.26
C CYS A 22 -4.89 9.65 22.76
N PHE A 23 -5.85 10.46 22.31
CA PHE A 23 -5.88 10.89 20.93
C PHE A 23 -4.78 11.95 20.76
N ALA A 24 -3.81 11.66 19.92
CA ALA A 24 -2.85 12.66 19.52
C ALA A 24 -3.53 13.60 18.54
N THR A 25 -3.58 14.90 18.87
CA THR A 25 -4.08 15.94 17.97
C THR A 25 -3.05 16.19 16.88
N PHE A 26 -3.06 15.36 15.84
CA PHE A 26 -2.32 15.61 14.59
C PHE A 26 -3.23 16.38 13.62
N SER A 27 -3.54 17.64 13.94
CA SER A 27 -4.48 18.45 13.16
C SER A 27 -3.84 19.23 12.01
N SER A 28 -2.50 19.24 11.91
CA SER A 28 -1.78 19.96 10.86
C SER A 28 -1.52 19.05 9.66
N SER A 29 -1.92 19.51 8.48
CA SER A 29 -1.60 18.85 7.21
C SER A 29 -0.09 18.63 7.06
N PRO A 30 0.37 17.44 6.62
CA PRO A 30 1.77 17.18 6.30
C PRO A 30 2.22 17.81 4.97
N LEU A 31 1.31 18.47 4.23
CA LEU A 31 1.58 19.02 2.91
C LEU A 31 1.96 20.52 3.00
N LYS A 32 3.23 20.82 2.72
CA LYS A 32 3.76 22.16 2.49
C LYS A 32 3.59 22.56 1.02
N ASP A 33 3.37 23.85 0.75
CA ASP A 33 3.22 24.38 -0.62
C ASP A 33 2.25 23.56 -1.49
N ARG A 34 1.15 23.09 -0.88
CA ARG A 34 0.08 22.24 -1.41
C ARG A 34 0.45 20.78 -1.72
N PHE A 35 1.70 20.46 -2.01
CA PHE A 35 2.07 19.10 -2.47
C PHE A 35 3.39 18.55 -1.93
N VAL A 36 4.23 19.36 -1.27
CA VAL A 36 5.51 18.90 -0.71
C VAL A 36 5.24 18.21 0.62
N VAL A 37 5.58 16.93 0.73
CA VAL A 37 5.39 16.14 1.95
C VAL A 37 6.47 16.49 2.97
N ASP A 38 6.07 16.96 4.15
CA ASP A 38 6.95 17.08 5.32
C ASP A 38 6.93 15.78 6.11
N GLU A 39 7.88 14.90 5.85
CA GLU A 39 7.92 13.58 6.51
C GLU A 39 8.02 13.70 8.03
N ASN A 40 8.67 14.73 8.57
CA ASN A 40 8.79 14.94 10.02
C ASN A 40 7.43 15.14 10.71
N SER A 41 6.39 15.49 9.95
CA SER A 41 5.02 15.64 10.48
C SER A 41 4.21 14.35 10.43
N ILE A 42 4.69 13.31 9.74
CA ILE A 42 4.02 12.01 9.67
C ILE A 42 4.30 11.26 10.99
N PRO A 43 3.26 10.86 11.76
CA PRO A 43 3.46 10.23 13.06
C PRO A 43 4.24 8.90 12.98
N THR A 44 5.16 8.67 13.92
CA THR A 44 6.03 7.49 13.97
C THR A 44 5.96 6.70 15.27
N ASP A 45 5.24 7.20 16.28
CA ASP A 45 5.14 6.53 17.58
C ASP A 45 4.51 5.13 17.45
N GLN A 46 4.92 4.24 18.36
CA GLN A 46 4.42 2.86 18.41
C GLN A 46 2.91 2.78 18.65
N ALA A 47 2.31 3.82 19.25
CA ALA A 47 0.88 3.95 19.45
C ALA A 47 0.44 5.37 19.11
N VAL A 48 -0.42 5.49 18.10
CA VAL A 48 -0.99 6.75 17.63
C VAL A 48 -2.48 6.54 17.40
N PHE A 49 -3.31 7.42 17.94
CA PHE A 49 -4.76 7.44 17.66
C PHE A 49 -5.18 8.85 17.33
N PHE A 50 -6.01 9.01 16.29
CA PHE A 50 -6.48 10.29 15.78
C PHE A 50 -7.87 10.62 16.31
N ASP A 51 -8.18 11.92 16.44
CA ASP A 51 -9.45 12.45 16.94
C ASP A 51 -10.62 12.35 15.92
N ASN A 52 -10.46 11.53 14.88
CA ASN A 52 -11.41 11.34 13.78
C ASN A 52 -12.31 10.10 13.96
N TRP A 53 -12.28 9.46 15.12
CA TRP A 53 -13.14 8.31 15.44
C TRP A 53 -14.60 8.75 15.61
N PRO A 54 -15.55 8.25 14.78
CA PRO A 54 -16.90 8.81 14.74
C PRO A 54 -17.90 8.18 15.72
N HIS A 55 -17.50 7.15 16.48
CA HIS A 55 -18.41 6.43 17.36
C HIS A 55 -18.19 6.77 18.84
N ALA A 56 -19.27 6.76 19.63
CA ALA A 56 -19.18 6.90 21.08
C ALA A 56 -18.53 5.68 21.76
N THR A 57 -18.68 4.50 21.16
CA THR A 57 -18.02 3.26 21.61
C THR A 57 -16.53 3.34 21.33
N ALA A 58 -15.69 2.98 22.29
CA ALA A 58 -14.24 2.95 22.11
C ALA A 58 -13.81 1.92 21.03
N LEU A 59 -12.66 2.17 20.41
CA LEU A 59 -12.01 1.20 19.52
C LEU A 59 -11.73 -0.12 20.27
N PRO A 60 -11.85 -1.29 19.61
CA PRO A 60 -11.57 -2.57 20.23
C PRO A 60 -10.07 -2.70 20.57
N SER A 61 -9.78 -3.12 21.80
CA SER A 61 -8.41 -3.42 22.24
C SER A 61 -7.76 -4.54 21.41
N PRO A 62 -6.42 -4.62 21.34
CA PRO A 62 -5.71 -5.73 20.71
C PRO A 62 -6.20 -7.12 21.15
N ALA A 63 -6.54 -7.30 22.43
CA ALA A 63 -7.10 -8.54 22.95
C ALA A 63 -8.48 -8.87 22.34
N GLN A 64 -9.38 -7.88 22.24
CA GLN A 64 -10.68 -8.04 21.59
C GLN A 64 -10.54 -8.34 20.10
N VAL A 65 -9.61 -7.66 19.40
CA VAL A 65 -9.32 -7.91 17.98
C VAL A 65 -8.84 -9.34 17.74
N ARG A 66 -7.95 -9.88 18.60
CA ARG A 66 -7.49 -11.27 18.50
C ARG A 66 -8.61 -12.28 18.69
N GLN A 67 -9.57 -11.99 19.58
CA GLN A 67 -10.69 -12.88 19.90
C GLN A 67 -11.84 -12.80 18.88
N ALA A 68 -11.87 -11.78 18.03
CA ALA A 68 -12.92 -11.60 17.04
C ALA A 68 -12.94 -12.74 15.98
N SER A 69 -14.16 -13.17 15.65
CA SER A 69 -14.41 -14.28 14.71
C SER A 69 -14.52 -13.83 13.25
N ASN A 70 -14.90 -12.57 12.99
CA ASN A 70 -15.14 -12.03 11.65
C ASN A 70 -13.85 -11.70 10.90
N ARG A 71 -13.09 -12.73 10.51
CA ARG A 71 -11.83 -12.61 9.77
C ARG A 71 -12.10 -12.67 8.28
N LEU A 72 -11.58 -11.70 7.53
CA LEU A 72 -11.78 -11.63 6.07
C LEU A 72 -10.74 -12.44 5.29
N ASN A 73 -9.59 -12.76 5.89
CA ASN A 73 -8.49 -13.43 5.21
C ASN A 73 -8.03 -14.70 5.95
N HIS A 74 -8.82 -15.77 5.84
CA HIS A 74 -8.51 -17.04 6.50
C HIS A 74 -7.18 -17.69 6.05
N LEU A 75 -6.59 -17.26 4.93
CA LEU A 75 -5.45 -17.93 4.28
C LEU A 75 -4.09 -17.20 4.42
N LYS A 76 -4.05 -15.89 4.75
CA LYS A 76 -2.78 -15.15 4.87
C LYS A 76 -2.18 -15.37 6.28
N LYS A 77 -1.19 -16.26 6.41
CA LYS A 77 -0.53 -16.57 7.71
C LYS A 77 0.17 -15.38 8.38
N ARG A 78 0.53 -14.32 7.63
CA ARG A 78 1.41 -13.23 8.11
C ARG A 78 0.66 -11.99 8.62
N GLN A 79 -0.51 -11.69 8.07
CA GLN A 79 -1.34 -10.54 8.44
C GLN A 79 -2.80 -10.99 8.45
N GLN A 80 -3.55 -10.56 9.45
CA GLN A 80 -4.95 -10.85 9.68
C GLN A 80 -5.77 -9.58 9.47
N VAL A 81 -6.95 -9.72 8.88
CA VAL A 81 -7.90 -8.64 8.63
C VAL A 81 -9.19 -9.00 9.36
N VAL A 82 -9.55 -8.21 10.36
CA VAL A 82 -10.76 -8.40 11.17
C VAL A 82 -11.75 -7.30 10.83
N CYS A 83 -13.00 -7.69 10.61
CA CYS A 83 -14.09 -6.78 10.32
C CYS A 83 -15.02 -6.64 11.53
N PHE A 84 -15.34 -5.39 11.88
CA PHE A 84 -16.37 -5.03 12.85
C PHE A 84 -17.47 -4.24 12.11
N PRO A 85 -18.47 -4.92 11.51
CA PRO A 85 -19.49 -4.27 10.69
C PRO A 85 -20.25 -3.17 11.42
N ASP A 86 -20.67 -3.42 12.66
CA ASP A 86 -21.45 -2.47 13.48
C ASP A 86 -20.67 -1.18 13.80
N LEU A 87 -19.35 -1.22 13.67
CA LEU A 87 -18.44 -0.10 13.90
C LEU A 87 -17.87 0.45 12.59
N GLN A 88 -18.30 -0.05 11.43
CA GLN A 88 -17.72 0.27 10.12
C GLN A 88 -16.18 0.28 10.16
N LEU A 89 -15.60 -0.75 10.81
CA LEU A 89 -14.18 -0.78 11.14
C LEU A 89 -13.52 -2.04 10.57
N ILE A 90 -12.37 -1.84 9.94
CA ILE A 90 -11.40 -2.89 9.64
C ILE A 90 -10.19 -2.72 10.57
N VAL A 91 -9.73 -3.83 11.14
CA VAL A 91 -8.45 -3.88 11.85
C VAL A 91 -7.53 -4.86 11.15
N LYS A 92 -6.42 -4.35 10.62
CA LYS A 92 -5.31 -5.17 10.11
C LYS A 92 -4.31 -5.40 11.23
N TYR A 93 -3.89 -6.63 11.46
CA TYR A 93 -2.84 -6.91 12.43
C TYR A 93 -1.95 -8.10 12.08
N GLY A 94 -0.71 -8.08 12.55
CA GLY A 94 0.28 -9.11 12.25
C GLY A 94 1.58 -8.86 12.99
N HIS A 95 2.59 -9.70 12.78
CA HIS A 95 3.91 -9.46 13.39
C HIS A 95 4.49 -8.12 12.92
N THR A 96 5.17 -7.38 13.80
CA THR A 96 5.70 -6.03 13.48
C THR A 96 6.66 -6.01 12.29
N SER A 97 7.28 -7.14 11.95
CA SER A 97 8.13 -7.28 10.76
C SER A 97 7.37 -7.46 9.45
N THR A 98 6.13 -7.94 9.48
CA THR A 98 5.30 -8.24 8.29
C THR A 98 4.09 -7.33 8.14
N THR A 99 3.84 -6.45 9.11
CA THR A 99 2.76 -5.46 9.08
C THR A 99 3.37 -4.10 9.40
N PRO A 100 4.04 -3.44 8.44
CA PRO A 100 4.68 -2.16 8.67
C PRO A 100 3.64 -1.10 9.03
N VAL A 101 4.05 -0.11 9.84
CA VAL A 101 3.22 1.06 10.15
C VAL A 101 2.99 1.96 8.92
N ALA A 102 3.80 1.78 7.87
CA ALA A 102 3.77 2.51 6.62
C ALA A 102 2.36 2.56 5.99
N GLU A 103 1.58 1.48 6.05
CA GLU A 103 0.20 1.51 5.53
C GLU A 103 -0.67 2.56 6.25
N GLY A 104 -0.63 2.60 7.59
CA GLY A 104 -1.37 3.59 8.38
C GLY A 104 -0.88 5.02 8.14
N GLN A 105 0.43 5.20 7.98
CA GLN A 105 1.04 6.50 7.67
C GLN A 105 0.66 6.98 6.26
N THR A 106 0.66 6.09 5.27
CA THR A 106 0.24 6.38 3.90
C THR A 106 -1.24 6.77 3.85
N LEU A 107 -2.12 6.03 4.53
CA LEU A 107 -3.54 6.39 4.63
C LEU A 107 -3.73 7.76 5.29
N TRP A 108 -2.98 8.04 6.36
CA TRP A 108 -3.03 9.34 7.02
C TRP A 108 -2.57 10.47 6.08
N LEU A 109 -1.43 10.32 5.41
CA LEU A 109 -0.90 11.29 4.44
C LEU A 109 -1.89 11.56 3.30
N LEU A 110 -2.43 10.51 2.70
CA LEU A 110 -3.33 10.61 1.55
C LEU A 110 -4.68 11.22 1.90
N SER A 111 -5.09 11.19 3.17
CA SER A 111 -6.31 11.86 3.62
C SER A 111 -6.28 13.39 3.43
N PHE A 112 -5.08 13.98 3.30
CA PHE A 112 -4.89 15.41 3.01
C PHE A 112 -4.78 15.74 1.52
N VAL A 113 -4.73 14.72 0.65
CA VAL A 113 -4.55 14.91 -0.79
C VAL A 113 -5.91 15.14 -1.45
N PRO A 114 -6.10 16.22 -2.22
CA PRO A 114 -7.37 16.49 -2.90
C PRO A 114 -7.82 15.31 -3.76
N HIS A 115 -9.12 15.09 -3.90
CA HIS A 115 -9.72 14.02 -4.72
C HIS A 115 -9.40 12.58 -4.32
N MET A 116 -8.40 12.33 -3.46
CA MET A 116 -8.11 11.00 -2.97
C MET A 116 -9.28 10.50 -2.12
N ARG A 117 -9.66 9.25 -2.39
CA ARG A 117 -10.63 8.50 -1.59
C ARG A 117 -9.91 7.28 -1.06
N VAL A 118 -9.51 7.34 0.20
CA VAL A 118 -8.83 6.27 0.93
C VAL A 118 -9.55 6.04 2.25
N PRO A 119 -9.51 4.82 2.82
CA PRO A 119 -10.02 4.59 4.16
C PRO A 119 -9.44 5.58 5.16
N LYS A 120 -10.30 6.19 6.00
CA LYS A 120 -9.79 6.95 7.15
C LYS A 120 -9.04 6.00 8.08
N VAL A 121 -7.83 6.38 8.46
CA VAL A 121 -7.10 5.71 9.55
C VAL A 121 -7.49 6.35 10.88
N TYR A 122 -7.86 5.52 11.85
CA TYR A 122 -8.20 5.96 13.22
C TYR A 122 -7.01 5.85 14.18
N GLY A 123 -6.02 5.02 13.81
CA GLY A 123 -4.79 4.89 14.57
C GLY A 123 -4.11 3.55 14.37
N TRP A 124 -3.03 3.35 15.10
CA TRP A 124 -2.30 2.10 15.18
C TRP A 124 -1.68 1.92 16.56
N CYS A 125 -1.38 0.67 16.92
CA CYS A 125 -0.62 0.37 18.13
C CYS A 125 0.19 -0.92 17.98
N GLU A 126 1.14 -1.11 18.90
CA GLU A 126 1.85 -2.38 19.08
C GLU A 126 1.45 -3.03 20.40
N ASP A 127 1.19 -4.34 20.36
CA ASP A 127 0.90 -5.15 21.54
C ASP A 127 1.40 -6.57 21.31
N GLY A 128 2.21 -7.09 22.24
CA GLY A 128 2.73 -8.46 22.19
C GLY A 128 3.52 -8.82 20.91
N GLY A 129 4.32 -7.88 20.38
CA GLY A 129 5.09 -8.08 19.14
C GLY A 129 4.24 -8.08 17.86
N GLN A 130 2.97 -7.68 17.96
CA GLN A 130 2.08 -7.49 16.82
C GLN A 130 1.72 -6.03 16.65
N ARG A 131 1.62 -5.58 15.40
CA ARG A 131 1.11 -4.25 15.05
C ARG A 131 -0.35 -4.35 14.64
N PHE A 132 -1.16 -3.38 15.06
CA PHE A 132 -2.58 -3.24 14.75
C PHE A 132 -2.80 -1.89 14.06
N ILE A 133 -3.52 -1.88 12.95
CA ILE A 133 -3.89 -0.68 12.19
C ILE A 133 -5.41 -0.64 12.12
N TYR A 134 -6.00 0.43 12.65
CA TYR A 134 -7.44 0.65 12.75
C TYR A 134 -7.88 1.63 11.66
N MET A 135 -8.80 1.21 10.81
CA MET A 135 -9.24 2.04 9.68
C MET A 135 -10.69 1.79 9.28
N GLU A 136 -11.27 2.76 8.59
CA GLU A 136 -12.61 2.72 8.05
C GLU A 136 -12.85 1.50 7.16
N ARG A 137 -13.99 0.85 7.35
CA ARG A 137 -14.54 -0.09 6.39
C ARG A 137 -15.34 0.69 5.35
N VAL A 138 -14.75 0.87 4.17
CA VAL A 138 -15.46 1.47 3.04
C VAL A 138 -16.59 0.54 2.60
N GLU A 139 -17.84 0.99 2.73
CA GLU A 139 -19.02 0.20 2.33
C GLU A 139 -19.22 0.27 0.82
N GLY A 140 -19.12 -0.88 0.15
CA GLY A 140 -19.31 -0.99 -1.29
C GLY A 140 -18.99 -2.40 -1.78
N VAL A 141 -18.84 -2.53 -3.09
CA VAL A 141 -18.37 -3.74 -3.78
C VAL A 141 -17.05 -3.45 -4.47
N THR A 142 -16.23 -4.47 -4.71
CA THR A 142 -15.00 -4.26 -5.47
C THR A 142 -15.32 -3.99 -6.94
N VAL A 143 -14.43 -3.26 -7.62
CA VAL A 143 -14.51 -3.15 -9.08
C VAL A 143 -14.39 -4.52 -9.72
N GLU A 144 -13.56 -5.42 -9.19
CA GLU A 144 -13.41 -6.79 -9.68
C GLU A 144 -14.76 -7.54 -9.75
N GLU A 145 -15.54 -7.51 -8.66
CA GLU A 145 -16.84 -8.17 -8.59
C GLU A 145 -17.87 -7.59 -9.56
N ARG A 146 -17.86 -6.26 -9.74
CA ARG A 146 -18.90 -5.58 -10.53
C ARG A 146 -18.51 -5.38 -12.00
N TRP A 147 -17.22 -5.40 -12.34
CA TRP A 147 -16.69 -5.09 -13.68
C TRP A 147 -17.42 -5.82 -14.82
N PRO A 148 -17.70 -7.14 -14.73
CA PRO A 148 -18.37 -7.87 -15.81
C PRO A 148 -19.80 -7.38 -16.11
N SER A 149 -20.45 -6.73 -15.15
CA SER A 149 -21.83 -6.23 -15.28
C SER A 149 -21.93 -4.79 -15.80
N LEU A 150 -20.80 -4.07 -15.88
CA LEU A 150 -20.78 -2.68 -16.30
C LEU A 150 -20.84 -2.56 -17.83
N SER A 151 -21.60 -1.59 -18.32
CA SER A 151 -21.53 -1.18 -19.73
C SER A 151 -20.25 -0.39 -20.03
N ALA A 152 -19.85 -0.31 -21.30
CA ALA A 152 -18.66 0.44 -21.71
C ALA A 152 -18.63 1.91 -21.22
N PRO A 153 -19.73 2.70 -21.27
CA PRO A 153 -19.73 4.06 -20.71
C PRO A 153 -19.54 4.08 -19.19
N GLN A 154 -20.06 3.07 -18.47
CA GLN A 154 -19.88 2.96 -17.02
C GLN A 154 -18.45 2.57 -16.65
N LYS A 155 -17.83 1.65 -17.41
CA LYS A 155 -16.42 1.29 -17.28
C LYS A 155 -15.52 2.50 -17.47
N LEU A 156 -15.78 3.29 -18.50
CA LEU A 156 -15.08 4.55 -18.77
C LEU A 156 -15.20 5.54 -17.59
N ALA A 157 -16.42 5.76 -17.09
CA ALA A 157 -16.66 6.65 -15.95
C ALA A 157 -15.93 6.21 -14.66
N VAL A 158 -15.72 4.90 -14.47
CA VAL A 158 -14.93 4.37 -13.34
C VAL A 158 -13.45 4.69 -13.53
N VAL A 159 -12.85 4.38 -14.68
CA VAL A 159 -11.41 4.60 -14.91
C VAL A 159 -11.04 6.09 -15.03
N GLU A 160 -11.96 6.95 -15.47
CA GLU A 160 -11.77 8.41 -15.44
C GLU A 160 -11.68 8.95 -14.00
N GLN A 161 -12.50 8.43 -13.07
CA GLN A 161 -12.37 8.78 -11.65
C GLN A 161 -11.04 8.30 -11.07
N LEU A 162 -10.60 7.08 -11.42
CA LEU A 162 -9.29 6.56 -11.01
C LEU A 162 -8.15 7.42 -11.55
N ASN A 163 -8.23 7.86 -12.82
CA ASN A 163 -7.26 8.77 -13.42
C ASN A 163 -7.11 10.06 -12.61
N VAL A 164 -8.22 10.67 -12.18
CA VAL A 164 -8.20 11.87 -11.34
C VAL A 164 -7.52 11.59 -9.99
N MET A 165 -7.79 10.45 -9.36
CA MET A 165 -7.16 10.06 -8.09
C MET A 165 -5.65 9.83 -8.26
N VAL A 166 -5.25 9.00 -9.23
CA VAL A 166 -3.83 8.70 -9.53
C VAL A 166 -3.07 9.98 -9.88
N SER A 167 -3.64 10.82 -10.75
CA SER A 167 -3.06 12.12 -11.09
C SER A 167 -2.94 13.04 -9.87
N SER A 168 -3.86 12.95 -8.92
CA SER A 168 -3.82 13.74 -7.68
C SER A 168 -2.71 13.30 -6.74
N MET A 169 -2.62 11.99 -6.51
CA MET A 169 -1.55 11.36 -5.74
C MET A 169 -0.17 11.68 -6.33
N ARG A 170 0.00 11.57 -7.64
CA ARG A 170 1.28 11.84 -8.34
C ARG A 170 1.74 13.29 -8.24
N ARG A 171 0.89 14.24 -7.82
CA ARG A 171 1.33 15.63 -7.57
C ARG A 171 2.15 15.77 -6.31
N LEU A 172 2.08 14.81 -5.37
CA LEU A 172 2.91 14.80 -4.18
C LEU A 172 4.39 14.87 -4.56
N LYS A 173 5.16 15.62 -3.78
CA LYS A 173 6.60 15.79 -3.96
C LYS A 173 7.34 15.53 -2.66
N GLN A 174 8.51 14.93 -2.76
CA GLN A 174 9.44 14.84 -1.65
C GLN A 174 10.07 16.22 -1.38
N ALA A 175 10.48 16.46 -0.15
CA ALA A 175 11.22 17.66 0.20
C ALA A 175 12.54 17.74 -0.61
N PRO A 176 12.97 18.94 -1.04
CA PRO A 176 14.23 19.10 -1.75
C PRO A 176 15.41 18.49 -0.98
N GLY A 177 16.25 17.71 -1.67
CA GLY A 177 17.42 17.06 -1.07
C GLY A 177 17.11 15.77 -0.31
N ASN A 178 15.84 15.33 -0.26
CA ASN A 178 15.39 14.14 0.44
C ASN A 178 14.78 13.12 -0.54
N SER A 179 15.41 12.95 -1.71
CA SER A 179 14.88 12.13 -2.80
C SER A 179 15.23 10.65 -2.61
N TYR A 180 14.24 9.77 -2.58
CA TYR A 180 14.41 8.32 -2.47
C TYR A 180 13.24 7.56 -3.11
N ILE A 181 13.43 6.27 -3.37
CA ILE A 181 12.39 5.31 -3.76
C ILE A 181 12.20 4.35 -2.59
N GLY A 182 10.99 4.31 -2.03
CA GLY A 182 10.75 3.70 -0.73
C GLY A 182 9.34 3.95 -0.21
N ALA A 183 8.93 3.20 0.81
CA ALA A 183 7.78 3.57 1.62
C ALA A 183 8.09 4.89 2.38
N VAL A 184 7.05 5.55 2.90
CA VAL A 184 7.19 6.78 3.70
C VAL A 184 8.26 6.64 4.80
N HIS A 185 8.95 7.74 5.13
CA HIS A 185 10.09 7.76 6.06
C HIS A 185 11.29 6.92 5.63
N HIS A 186 11.60 6.87 4.32
CA HIS A 186 12.67 6.03 3.78
C HIS A 186 12.50 4.55 4.16
N GLY A 187 11.24 4.12 4.29
CA GLY A 187 10.91 2.75 4.58
C GLY A 187 11.24 1.84 3.40
N HIS A 188 11.48 0.58 3.71
CA HIS A 188 11.63 -0.44 2.70
C HIS A 188 10.33 -0.66 1.93
N ILE A 189 10.44 -0.95 0.65
CA ILE A 189 9.29 -1.37 -0.15
C ILE A 189 8.98 -2.85 0.11
N HIS A 190 7.70 -3.16 0.17
CA HIS A 190 7.19 -4.51 0.08
C HIS A 190 6.71 -4.70 -1.35
N GLU A 191 7.50 -5.37 -2.17
CA GLU A 191 7.21 -5.47 -3.60
C GLU A 191 7.30 -6.93 -4.05
N GLN A 192 6.16 -7.44 -4.51
CA GLN A 192 5.96 -8.82 -4.92
C GLN A 192 6.82 -9.22 -6.12
N VAL A 193 7.19 -8.27 -7.01
CA VAL A 193 8.02 -8.54 -8.20
C VAL A 193 9.29 -9.32 -7.86
N TRP A 194 9.94 -8.97 -6.76
CA TRP A 194 11.22 -9.60 -6.41
C TRP A 194 11.04 -11.00 -5.81
N ASN A 195 9.84 -11.41 -5.39
CA ASN A 195 9.55 -12.64 -4.65
C ASN A 195 10.59 -13.00 -3.56
N ILE A 196 11.27 -11.98 -3.04
CA ILE A 196 12.33 -12.07 -2.05
C ILE A 196 11.71 -11.64 -0.72
N THR A 197 12.02 -12.40 0.34
CA THR A 197 11.53 -12.12 1.70
C THR A 197 12.20 -10.93 2.36
N ASP A 198 13.18 -10.32 1.68
CA ASP A 198 13.99 -9.23 2.21
C ASP A 198 13.33 -7.87 1.95
N ARG A 199 13.68 -6.96 2.86
CA ARG A 199 13.33 -5.56 2.83
C ARG A 199 14.12 -4.87 1.70
N LEU A 200 13.43 -4.46 0.64
CA LEU A 200 14.05 -3.80 -0.52
C LEU A 200 14.06 -2.28 -0.36
N GLY A 201 15.08 -1.64 -0.93
CA GLY A 201 15.28 -0.20 -0.78
C GLY A 201 15.56 0.21 0.67
N PRO A 202 15.34 1.49 1.04
CA PRO A 202 15.09 2.58 0.11
C PRO A 202 16.22 2.68 -0.93
N PHE A 203 15.91 3.14 -2.13
CA PHE A 203 16.90 3.37 -3.19
C PHE A 203 17.14 4.86 -3.37
N ASP A 204 18.38 5.24 -3.58
CA ASP A 204 18.77 6.66 -3.72
C ASP A 204 18.45 7.23 -5.11
N SER A 205 18.17 6.37 -6.10
CA SER A 205 17.89 6.80 -7.48
C SER A 205 17.04 5.80 -8.26
N VAL A 206 16.38 6.30 -9.32
CA VAL A 206 15.68 5.45 -10.31
C VAL A 206 16.65 4.44 -10.91
N LYS A 207 17.88 4.86 -11.24
CA LYS A 207 18.92 3.96 -11.74
C LYS A 207 19.13 2.76 -10.80
N THR A 208 19.36 3.00 -9.51
CA THR A 208 19.62 1.92 -8.54
C THR A 208 18.42 1.00 -8.36
N PHE A 209 17.20 1.55 -8.38
CA PHE A 209 15.98 0.76 -8.33
C PHE A 209 15.85 -0.15 -9.56
N THR A 210 15.98 0.43 -10.76
CA THR A 210 15.84 -0.31 -12.01
C THR A 210 16.98 -1.32 -12.22
N ASP A 211 18.21 -0.97 -11.85
CA ASP A 211 19.32 -1.93 -11.86
C ASP A 211 18.99 -3.13 -10.97
N GLN A 212 18.51 -2.90 -9.74
CA GLN A 212 18.14 -3.97 -8.81
C GLN A 212 17.00 -4.86 -9.34
N LEU A 213 16.10 -4.32 -10.17
CA LEU A 213 15.06 -5.11 -10.83
C LEU A 213 15.69 -6.11 -11.82
N PHE A 214 16.59 -5.63 -12.67
CA PHE A 214 17.22 -6.45 -13.71
C PHE A 214 18.37 -7.32 -13.19
N GLU A 215 18.92 -7.03 -12.01
CA GLU A 215 19.84 -7.93 -11.29
C GLU A 215 19.20 -9.30 -11.02
N LEU A 216 17.88 -9.39 -10.86
CA LEU A 216 17.16 -10.66 -10.73
C LEU A 216 17.45 -11.60 -11.92
N GLY A 217 17.66 -11.05 -13.12
CA GLY A 217 17.97 -11.81 -14.33
C GLY A 217 19.30 -12.56 -14.26
N LYS A 218 20.24 -12.16 -13.39
CA LYS A 218 21.51 -12.87 -13.21
C LYS A 218 21.36 -14.24 -12.56
N HIS A 219 20.22 -14.49 -11.90
CA HIS A 219 19.93 -15.79 -11.30
C HIS A 219 19.42 -16.83 -12.33
N LEU A 220 19.18 -16.43 -13.58
CA LEU A 220 18.84 -17.35 -14.66
C LEU A 220 20.05 -18.16 -15.13
N PRO A 221 19.95 -19.50 -15.24
CA PRO A 221 20.98 -20.34 -15.82
C PRO A 221 21.31 -19.91 -17.25
N GLY A 222 22.56 -19.53 -17.52
CA GLY A 222 23.04 -19.16 -18.86
C GLY A 222 22.88 -17.67 -19.24
N TYR A 223 22.41 -16.82 -18.32
CA TYR A 223 22.11 -15.40 -18.58
C TYR A 223 22.84 -14.32 -17.74
N PRO A 224 23.96 -14.56 -17.03
CA PRO A 224 24.64 -13.44 -16.36
C PRO A 224 25.20 -12.45 -17.41
N ASP A 225 24.74 -11.19 -17.38
CA ASP A 225 25.09 -10.11 -18.33
C ASP A 225 24.72 -10.37 -19.80
N HIS A 226 23.59 -11.04 -20.05
CA HIS A 226 23.11 -11.33 -21.40
C HIS A 226 22.62 -10.07 -22.15
N PRO A 227 22.98 -9.85 -23.43
CA PRO A 227 22.56 -8.68 -24.22
C PRO A 227 21.04 -8.43 -24.24
N PHE A 228 20.24 -9.49 -24.24
CA PHE A 228 18.77 -9.43 -24.10
C PHE A 228 18.32 -8.70 -22.82
N ILE A 229 18.85 -9.08 -21.65
CA ILE A 229 18.47 -8.43 -20.38
C ILE A 229 18.92 -6.96 -20.39
N ARG A 230 20.09 -6.69 -20.97
CA ARG A 230 20.59 -5.31 -21.14
C ARG A 230 19.67 -4.48 -22.04
N SER A 231 19.17 -5.04 -23.14
CA SER A 231 18.21 -4.33 -24.00
C SER A 231 16.91 -4.03 -23.30
N LEU A 232 16.38 -4.94 -22.47
CA LEU A 232 15.18 -4.67 -21.68
C LEU A 232 15.41 -3.55 -20.67
N ARG A 233 16.56 -3.56 -19.98
CA ARG A 233 16.95 -2.51 -19.04
C ARG A 233 17.06 -1.13 -19.68
N HIS A 234 17.43 -1.05 -20.97
CA HIS A 234 17.56 0.22 -21.69
C HIS A 234 16.22 0.90 -22.00
N ALA A 235 15.09 0.18 -21.92
CA ALA A 235 13.77 0.80 -22.05
C ALA A 235 13.46 1.76 -20.89
N PHE A 236 14.13 1.59 -19.75
CA PHE A 236 13.87 2.35 -18.52
C PHE A 236 14.86 3.50 -18.38
N SER A 237 14.34 4.73 -18.28
CA SER A 237 15.14 5.92 -18.01
C SER A 237 15.70 5.93 -16.59
N ASP A 238 16.98 6.30 -16.45
CA ASP A 238 17.65 6.51 -15.16
C ASP A 238 17.23 7.81 -14.48
N HIS A 239 16.48 8.65 -15.18
CA HIS A 239 16.12 10.02 -14.80
C HIS A 239 14.62 10.26 -14.72
N SER A 240 13.80 9.20 -14.75
CA SER A 240 12.36 9.31 -14.52
C SER A 240 12.05 10.05 -13.21
N SER A 241 10.92 10.76 -13.19
CA SER A 241 10.47 11.42 -11.97
C SER A 241 10.12 10.39 -10.90
N ILE A 242 10.37 10.72 -9.64
CA ILE A 242 9.89 9.93 -8.50
C ILE A 242 8.57 10.54 -8.03
N VAL A 243 7.53 9.71 -7.98
CA VAL A 243 6.16 10.10 -7.64
C VAL A 243 5.59 9.13 -6.60
N PHE A 244 4.53 9.55 -5.91
CA PHE A 244 3.83 8.65 -5.00
C PHE A 244 2.93 7.69 -5.81
N THR A 245 2.96 6.40 -5.48
CA THR A 245 2.22 5.34 -6.15
C THR A 245 1.52 4.43 -5.14
N HIS A 246 0.41 3.82 -5.54
CA HIS A 246 -0.23 2.72 -4.83
C HIS A 246 0.57 1.42 -4.94
N ALA A 247 1.20 1.20 -6.10
CA ALA A 247 1.98 0.01 -6.47
C ALA A 247 1.20 -1.32 -6.55
N ASP A 248 0.06 -1.52 -5.87
CA ASP A 248 -0.82 -2.70 -6.06
C ASP A 248 -2.25 -2.32 -6.50
N LEU A 249 -2.42 -1.50 -7.55
CA LEU A 249 -3.74 -0.99 -7.98
C LEU A 249 -4.59 -2.02 -8.74
N HIS A 250 -4.77 -3.19 -8.13
CA HIS A 250 -5.62 -4.26 -8.61
C HIS A 250 -7.11 -3.88 -8.44
N ARG A 251 -8.00 -4.34 -9.35
CA ARG A 251 -9.46 -4.11 -9.25
C ARG A 251 -10.11 -4.52 -7.91
N ARG A 252 -9.55 -5.51 -7.21
CA ARG A 252 -10.01 -5.96 -5.88
C ARG A 252 -9.72 -4.93 -4.78
N ASN A 253 -8.75 -4.05 -5.02
CA ASN A 253 -8.33 -2.98 -4.12
C ASN A 253 -9.07 -1.65 -4.41
N ILE A 254 -10.02 -1.65 -5.34
CA ILE A 254 -10.85 -0.49 -5.67
C ILE A 254 -12.29 -0.80 -5.28
N ILE A 255 -12.84 -0.02 -4.35
CA ILE A 255 -14.22 -0.12 -3.89
C ILE A 255 -15.08 0.88 -4.66
N MET A 256 -16.19 0.41 -5.19
CA MET A 256 -17.20 1.23 -5.87
C MET A 256 -18.59 1.02 -5.27
N SER A 257 -19.49 1.97 -5.56
CA SER A 257 -20.90 1.87 -5.18
C SER A 257 -21.53 0.62 -5.80
N ALA A 258 -22.46 -0.02 -5.08
CA ALA A 258 -23.23 -1.14 -5.60
C ALA A 258 -24.28 -0.71 -6.63
N THR A 259 -24.68 0.57 -6.62
CA THR A 259 -25.82 1.09 -7.41
C THR A 259 -25.41 2.14 -8.44
N SER A 260 -24.33 2.88 -8.22
CA SER A 260 -23.80 3.93 -9.11
C SER A 260 -22.37 3.62 -9.56
N THR A 261 -21.80 4.38 -10.49
CA THR A 261 -20.40 4.21 -10.94
C THR A 261 -19.38 4.91 -10.05
N ASP A 262 -19.78 5.39 -8.87
CA ASP A 262 -18.90 6.15 -8.00
C ASP A 262 -17.82 5.26 -7.40
N VAL A 263 -16.56 5.64 -7.58
CA VAL A 263 -15.44 5.03 -6.86
C VAL A 263 -15.44 5.58 -5.44
N LEU A 264 -15.61 4.70 -4.46
CA LEU A 264 -15.77 5.05 -3.04
C LEU A 264 -14.44 5.05 -2.28
N GLY A 265 -13.48 4.23 -2.70
CA GLY A 265 -12.15 4.27 -2.12
C GLY A 265 -11.16 3.29 -2.73
N ILE A 266 -9.88 3.62 -2.64
CA ILE A 266 -8.76 2.72 -2.94
C ILE A 266 -8.22 2.21 -1.60
N ILE A 267 -8.13 0.89 -1.45
CA ILE A 267 -7.69 0.20 -0.23
C ILE A 267 -6.39 -0.57 -0.45
N ASP A 268 -5.82 -1.10 0.62
CA ASP A 268 -4.64 -1.98 0.60
C ASP A 268 -3.31 -1.30 0.19
N TRP A 269 -3.00 -0.19 0.85
CA TRP A 269 -1.82 0.66 0.63
C TRP A 269 -0.51 0.11 1.20
N HIS A 270 -0.38 -1.19 1.41
CA HIS A 270 0.79 -1.79 2.07
C HIS A 270 2.07 -1.75 1.20
N GLU A 271 1.93 -1.70 -0.13
CA GLU A 271 3.03 -1.47 -1.08
C GLU A 271 3.20 0.01 -1.46
N GLY A 272 2.30 0.89 -0.97
CA GLY A 272 2.27 2.30 -1.35
C GLY A 272 3.49 3.08 -0.87
N GLY A 273 3.98 3.98 -1.71
CA GLY A 273 5.20 4.74 -1.43
C GLY A 273 5.68 5.57 -2.62
N TRP A 274 6.95 5.95 -2.59
CA TRP A 274 7.62 6.69 -3.64
C TRP A 274 8.30 5.74 -4.62
N TYR A 275 7.97 5.86 -5.90
CA TYR A 275 8.48 5.00 -6.99
C TYR A 275 8.75 5.82 -8.25
N PRO A 276 9.51 5.28 -9.22
CA PRO A 276 9.58 5.87 -10.55
C PRO A 276 8.19 5.99 -11.17
N GLU A 277 7.93 7.06 -11.92
CA GLU A 277 6.63 7.38 -12.51
C GLU A 277 6.02 6.29 -13.41
N PHE A 278 6.86 5.46 -14.04
CA PHE A 278 6.42 4.30 -14.84
C PHE A 278 5.85 3.16 -13.99
N TRP A 279 6.17 3.09 -12.69
CA TRP A 279 5.94 1.88 -11.89
C TRP A 279 4.47 1.52 -11.74
N GLU A 280 3.62 2.50 -11.45
CA GLU A 280 2.17 2.27 -11.30
C GLU A 280 1.53 1.78 -12.61
N TYR A 281 2.00 2.27 -13.76
CA TYR A 281 1.51 1.84 -15.07
C TYR A 281 1.82 0.35 -15.27
N ILE A 282 3.09 -0.02 -15.16
CA ILE A 282 3.56 -1.40 -15.34
C ILE A 282 2.90 -2.35 -14.35
N LYS A 283 2.87 -1.99 -13.06
CA LYS A 283 2.26 -2.79 -12.00
C LYS A 283 0.76 -2.98 -12.22
N SER A 284 0.04 -1.94 -12.66
CA SER A 284 -1.39 -2.07 -12.95
C SER A 284 -1.66 -3.07 -14.07
N PHE A 285 -0.84 -3.08 -15.13
CA PHE A 285 -0.92 -4.09 -16.19
C PHE A 285 -0.45 -5.49 -15.76
N TRP A 286 0.40 -5.59 -14.74
CA TRP A 286 0.76 -6.89 -14.16
C TRP A 286 -0.40 -7.55 -13.42
N THR A 287 -1.35 -6.76 -12.90
CA THR A 287 -2.59 -7.28 -12.29
C THR A 287 -3.65 -7.75 -13.30
N VAL A 288 -3.42 -7.55 -14.60
CA VAL A 288 -4.35 -7.98 -15.65
C VAL A 288 -4.28 -9.49 -15.82
N ASP A 289 -5.44 -10.12 -15.81
CA ASP A 289 -5.59 -11.50 -16.27
C ASP A 289 -5.57 -11.54 -17.81
N TRP A 290 -4.40 -11.83 -18.37
CA TRP A 290 -4.20 -11.88 -19.83
C TRP A 290 -4.77 -13.15 -20.49
N TRP A 291 -5.07 -14.20 -19.71
CA TRP A 291 -5.63 -15.46 -20.22
C TRP A 291 -7.17 -15.46 -20.23
N ASN A 292 -7.80 -14.56 -19.49
CA ASN A 292 -9.23 -14.35 -19.52
C ASN A 292 -9.65 -13.46 -20.70
N THR A 293 -10.10 -14.08 -21.80
CA THR A 293 -10.53 -13.36 -23.01
C THR A 293 -11.81 -12.56 -22.82
N ASP A 294 -12.65 -12.93 -21.84
CA ASP A 294 -13.92 -12.25 -21.54
C ASP A 294 -13.71 -11.00 -20.67
N ASP A 295 -12.49 -10.81 -20.16
CA ASP A 295 -12.12 -9.65 -19.35
C ASP A 295 -11.49 -8.54 -20.20
N ASP A 296 -12.23 -7.44 -20.36
CA ASP A 296 -11.83 -6.25 -21.09
C ASP A 296 -11.12 -5.21 -20.20
N TRP A 297 -10.80 -5.49 -18.93
CA TRP A 297 -10.08 -4.54 -18.06
C TRP A 297 -8.78 -4.03 -18.67
N LYS A 298 -8.07 -4.88 -19.41
CA LYS A 298 -6.85 -4.55 -20.16
C LYS A 298 -7.01 -3.37 -21.13
N ASP A 299 -8.22 -3.16 -21.64
CA ASP A 299 -8.53 -2.09 -22.59
C ASP A 299 -8.79 -0.74 -21.90
N TYR A 300 -9.03 -0.75 -20.58
CA TYR A 300 -9.39 0.44 -19.79
C TYR A 300 -8.34 0.84 -18.77
N VAL A 301 -7.55 -0.10 -18.23
CA VAL A 301 -6.61 0.16 -17.13
C VAL A 301 -5.61 1.27 -17.49
N GLY A 302 -5.12 1.33 -18.73
CA GLY A 302 -4.21 2.39 -19.17
C GLY A 302 -4.78 3.80 -19.05
N ILE A 303 -6.11 3.98 -19.10
CA ILE A 303 -6.77 5.27 -18.88
C ILE A 303 -6.62 5.70 -17.42
N ALA A 304 -6.75 4.76 -16.47
CA ALA A 304 -6.68 5.04 -15.04
C ALA A 304 -5.27 5.49 -14.57
N VAL A 305 -4.20 5.09 -15.26
CA VAL A 305 -2.81 5.25 -14.79
C VAL A 305 -1.89 6.08 -15.70
N GLN A 306 -2.48 6.96 -16.52
CA GLN A 306 -1.76 7.86 -17.43
C GLN A 306 -0.67 8.72 -16.76
N PRO A 307 0.44 9.06 -17.47
CA PRO A 307 0.69 8.77 -18.88
C PRO A 307 1.04 7.30 -19.14
N ALA A 308 1.05 6.90 -20.41
CA ALA A 308 1.46 5.58 -20.85
C ALA A 308 3.00 5.43 -20.83
N TYR A 309 3.45 4.23 -20.48
CA TYR A 309 4.87 3.82 -20.45
C TYR A 309 4.99 2.47 -21.17
N ASP A 310 4.65 2.48 -22.46
CA ASP A 310 4.48 1.25 -23.26
C ASP A 310 5.81 0.54 -23.51
N ASP A 311 6.91 1.28 -23.70
CA ASP A 311 8.25 0.72 -23.88
C ASP A 311 8.71 -0.01 -22.60
N GLU A 312 8.54 0.62 -21.43
CA GLU A 312 8.85 0.01 -20.15
C GLU A 312 7.91 -1.17 -19.83
N LEU A 313 6.63 -1.09 -20.19
CA LEU A 313 5.67 -2.17 -20.03
C LEU A 313 6.06 -3.38 -20.88
N GLU A 314 6.36 -3.18 -22.16
CA GLU A 314 6.79 -4.25 -23.06
C GLU A 314 8.06 -4.92 -22.53
N ALA A 315 9.05 -4.12 -22.13
CA ALA A 315 10.30 -4.64 -21.58
C ALA A 315 10.08 -5.42 -20.27
N PHE A 316 9.22 -4.93 -19.39
CA PHE A 316 8.86 -5.62 -18.15
C PHE A 316 8.13 -6.95 -18.42
N GLN A 317 7.20 -6.98 -19.36
CA GLN A 317 6.47 -8.20 -19.73
C GLN A 317 7.40 -9.26 -20.33
N GLN A 318 8.31 -8.85 -21.23
CA GLN A 318 9.34 -9.75 -21.75
C GLN A 318 10.26 -10.26 -20.64
N PHE A 319 10.61 -9.41 -19.67
CA PHE A 319 11.40 -9.83 -18.52
C PHE A 319 10.65 -10.82 -17.63
N ALA A 320 9.36 -10.59 -17.35
CA ALA A 320 8.52 -11.50 -16.57
C ALA A 320 8.36 -12.88 -17.25
N GLN A 321 8.25 -12.91 -18.59
CA GLN A 321 8.17 -14.16 -19.36
C GLN A 321 9.41 -15.05 -19.24
N THR A 322 10.55 -14.52 -18.76
CA THR A 322 11.73 -15.34 -18.46
C THR A 322 11.56 -16.24 -17.23
N GLY A 323 10.50 -16.02 -16.43
CA GLY A 323 10.22 -16.78 -15.21
C GLY A 323 10.99 -16.30 -13.97
N VAL A 324 11.69 -15.18 -14.07
CA VAL A 324 12.45 -14.55 -12.97
C VAL A 324 11.55 -13.83 -11.98
N ILE A 325 10.57 -13.13 -12.52
CA ILE A 325 9.51 -12.46 -11.78
C ILE A 325 8.33 -13.43 -11.80
N LEU A 326 7.89 -13.85 -10.61
CA LEU A 326 6.89 -14.90 -10.42
C LEU A 326 5.47 -14.35 -10.27
#